data_AF-A0A9X5YYV3-F1
#
_entry.id   AF-A0A9X5YYV3-F1
#
_cell.length_a   1.000
_cell.length_b   1.000
_cell.length_c   1.000
_cell.angle_alpha   90.00
_cell.angle_beta   90.00
_cell.angle_gamma   90.00
#
_symmetry.space_group_name_H-M   'P 1'
#
loop_
_entity.id
_entity.type
_entity.pdbx_description
1 polymer ?
#
loop_
_entity_poly.entity_id
_entity_poly.type
_entity_poly.pdbx_seq_one_letter_code
_entity_poly.pdbx_strand_id
1 'polypeptide(L)'
;MDQEQGDHTARRLIDEAAGELFGARREQLLLAALARVEQAGVADAEARAVTLALLAQQDPAYLDRARATLDQLVGIGASPHWALVHLAEACLHAGQVDEALRYASEVDRGFFERRDLLWRSVRMDEIRAAALLRLGDLEGGTTAALAVCDVLTDRGDSDDLAPPADLVAVALTCAGLADERARAAGCRILDYLSGSLELGAWFPAETVHRIRSALADCARYPAR
;
A
#
# COMPACT_ATOMS: atom_id res chain seq x y z
N MET A 1 0.02 -44.17 -11.16
CA MET A 1 -0.42 -43.17 -10.16
C MET A 1 0.27 -41.90 -10.57
N ASP A 2 -0.21 -41.35 -11.68
CA ASP A 2 0.39 -40.20 -12.34
C ASP A 2 0.00 -38.98 -11.53
N GLN A 3 1.01 -38.36 -10.93
CA GLN A 3 0.87 -37.10 -10.24
C GLN A 3 0.38 -36.07 -11.25
N GLU A 4 -0.78 -35.48 -10.99
CA GLU A 4 -1.20 -34.20 -11.56
C GLU A 4 -0.13 -33.15 -11.19
N GLN A 5 0.96 -33.09 -11.95
CA GLN A 5 1.78 -31.90 -12.06
C GLN A 5 0.96 -30.87 -12.85
N GLY A 6 -0.07 -30.34 -12.20
CA GLY A 6 -0.82 -29.20 -12.70
C GLY A 6 0.19 -28.11 -13.02
N ASP A 7 0.19 -27.63 -14.24
CA ASP A 7 1.13 -26.63 -14.74
C ASP A 7 1.00 -25.35 -13.89
N HIS A 8 1.80 -25.23 -12.82
CA HIS A 8 1.85 -24.06 -11.96
C HIS A 8 2.79 -23.07 -12.66
N THR A 9 2.23 -22.29 -13.59
CA THR A 9 2.93 -21.14 -14.16
C THR A 9 3.34 -20.19 -13.03
N ALA A 10 4.41 -19.41 -13.22
CA ALA A 10 4.86 -18.45 -12.22
C ALA A 10 3.73 -17.47 -11.83
N ARG A 11 2.93 -17.03 -12.80
CA ARG A 11 1.78 -16.15 -12.59
C ARG A 11 0.73 -16.76 -11.67
N ARG A 12 0.41 -18.05 -11.83
CA ARG A 12 -0.53 -18.73 -10.92
C ARG A 12 -0.02 -18.75 -9.47
N LEU A 13 1.29 -18.94 -9.27
CA LEU A 13 1.88 -18.89 -7.92
C LEU A 13 1.89 -17.48 -7.33
N ILE A 14 2.09 -16.46 -8.16
CA ILE A 14 1.99 -15.05 -7.75
C ILE A 14 0.55 -14.74 -7.33
N ASP A 15 -0.44 -15.17 -8.11
CA ASP A 15 -1.86 -14.95 -7.81
C ASP A 15 -2.28 -15.69 -6.53
N GLU A 16 -1.84 -16.95 -6.35
CA GLU A 16 -2.07 -17.71 -5.11
C GLU A 16 -1.42 -17.00 -3.91
N ALA A 17 -0.17 -16.56 -4.05
CA ALA A 17 0.54 -15.84 -3.00
C ALA A 17 -0.13 -14.48 -2.65
N ALA A 18 -0.75 -13.81 -3.61
CA ALA A 18 -1.43 -12.53 -3.38
C ALA A 18 -2.68 -12.69 -2.49
N GLY A 19 -3.31 -13.87 -2.49
CA GLY A 19 -4.43 -14.22 -1.61
C GLY A 19 -4.01 -14.67 -0.21
N GLU A 20 -2.72 -14.91 0.03
CA GLU A 20 -2.20 -15.38 1.31
C GLU A 20 -1.82 -14.22 2.25
N LEU A 21 -2.04 -14.43 3.54
CA LEU A 21 -1.51 -13.54 4.58
C LEU A 21 0.02 -13.59 4.60
N PHE A 22 0.66 -12.57 5.15
CA PHE A 22 2.11 -12.58 5.35
C PHE A 22 2.54 -13.76 6.23
N GLY A 23 3.52 -14.52 5.75
CA GLY A 23 4.04 -15.70 6.45
C GLY A 23 4.67 -16.73 5.52
N ALA A 24 5.06 -17.86 6.13
CA ALA A 24 5.87 -18.89 5.47
C ALA A 24 5.22 -19.48 4.20
N ARG A 25 3.88 -19.64 4.17
CA ARG A 25 3.18 -20.18 2.99
C ARG A 25 3.30 -19.24 1.80
N ARG A 26 3.01 -17.97 2.00
CA ARG A 26 3.14 -16.93 0.97
C ARG A 26 4.57 -16.81 0.47
N GLU A 27 5.53 -16.77 1.38
CA GLU A 27 6.95 -16.74 1.04
C GLU A 27 7.36 -17.94 0.17
N GLN A 28 6.96 -19.16 0.54
CA GLN A 28 7.24 -20.37 -0.23
C GLN A 28 6.67 -20.29 -1.66
N LEU A 29 5.45 -19.80 -1.82
CA LEU A 29 4.82 -19.61 -3.14
C LEU A 29 5.60 -18.60 -3.99
N LEU A 30 6.00 -17.47 -3.41
CA LEU A 30 6.75 -16.43 -4.10
C LEU A 30 8.17 -16.90 -4.47
N LEU A 31 8.86 -17.64 -3.59
CA LEU A 31 10.16 -18.23 -3.90
C LEU A 31 10.04 -19.27 -5.03
N ALA A 32 8.97 -20.07 -5.03
CA ALA A 32 8.68 -21.02 -6.10
C ALA A 32 8.33 -20.32 -7.43
N ALA A 33 7.67 -19.16 -7.39
CA ALA A 33 7.42 -18.32 -8.55
C ALA A 33 8.72 -17.71 -9.08
N LEU A 34 9.57 -17.20 -8.17
CA LEU A 34 10.85 -16.58 -8.49
C LEU A 34 11.79 -17.57 -9.19
N ALA A 35 11.90 -18.79 -8.68
CA ALA A 35 12.69 -19.84 -9.31
C ALA A 35 12.23 -20.15 -10.75
N ARG A 36 10.92 -20.09 -11.02
CA ARG A 36 10.36 -20.34 -12.36
C ARG A 36 10.64 -19.18 -13.32
N VAL A 37 10.41 -17.93 -12.90
CA VAL A 37 10.69 -16.76 -13.75
C VAL A 37 12.19 -16.61 -14.04
N GLU A 38 13.06 -17.00 -13.11
CA GLU A 38 14.51 -17.02 -13.34
C GLU A 38 14.92 -18.03 -14.41
N GLN A 39 14.26 -19.19 -14.45
CA GLN A 39 14.47 -20.20 -15.50
C GLN A 39 13.96 -19.72 -16.87
N ALA A 40 12.88 -18.93 -16.90
CA ALA A 40 12.31 -18.36 -18.12
C ALA A 40 13.12 -17.18 -18.69
N GLY A 41 14.04 -16.60 -17.91
CA GLY A 41 14.90 -15.50 -18.34
C GLY A 41 14.13 -14.19 -18.56
N VAL A 42 14.41 -13.49 -19.67
CA VAL A 42 13.84 -12.16 -19.97
C VAL A 42 12.36 -12.24 -20.37
N ALA A 43 11.86 -13.42 -20.75
CA ALA A 43 10.51 -13.61 -21.27
C ALA A 43 9.39 -13.24 -20.28
N ASP A 44 9.67 -13.24 -18.97
CA ASP A 44 8.71 -12.84 -17.93
C ASP A 44 9.30 -11.82 -16.94
N ALA A 45 9.95 -10.78 -17.49
CA ALA A 45 10.58 -9.72 -16.70
C ALA A 45 9.59 -9.01 -15.74
N GLU A 46 8.33 -8.82 -16.15
CA GLU A 46 7.29 -8.22 -15.30
C GLU A 46 6.97 -9.13 -14.10
N ALA A 47 6.71 -10.43 -14.33
CA ALA A 47 6.41 -11.35 -13.23
C ALA A 47 7.59 -11.48 -12.27
N ARG A 48 8.83 -11.41 -12.76
CA ARG A 48 10.03 -11.34 -11.91
C ARG A 48 10.03 -10.10 -11.03
N ALA A 49 9.77 -8.92 -11.60
CA ALA A 49 9.72 -7.66 -10.86
C ALA A 49 8.61 -7.69 -9.79
N VAL A 50 7.42 -8.16 -10.15
CA VAL A 50 6.28 -8.31 -9.24
C VAL A 50 6.59 -9.30 -8.12
N THR A 51 7.16 -10.47 -8.43
CA THR A 51 7.50 -11.49 -7.42
C THR A 51 8.49 -10.95 -6.39
N LEU A 52 9.55 -10.26 -6.86
CA LEU A 52 10.55 -9.67 -5.96
C LEU A 52 9.95 -8.53 -5.12
N ALA A 53 9.08 -7.71 -5.69
CA ALA A 53 8.39 -6.66 -4.96
C ALA A 53 7.46 -7.25 -3.87
N LEU A 54 6.74 -8.34 -4.17
CA LEU A 54 5.90 -9.05 -3.21
C LEU A 54 6.70 -9.75 -2.10
N LEU A 55 7.88 -10.28 -2.39
CA LEU A 55 8.82 -10.77 -1.38
C LEU A 55 9.29 -9.62 -0.48
N ALA A 56 9.61 -8.47 -1.08
CA ALA A 56 10.06 -7.28 -0.36
C ALA A 56 9.02 -6.70 0.62
N GLN A 57 7.73 -6.96 0.40
CA GLN A 57 6.67 -6.59 1.36
C GLN A 57 6.77 -7.35 2.69
N GLN A 58 7.36 -8.54 2.69
CA GLN A 58 7.51 -9.40 3.87
C GLN A 58 8.94 -9.37 4.43
N ASP A 59 9.94 -9.32 3.55
CA ASP A 59 11.35 -9.26 3.91
C ASP A 59 12.07 -8.14 3.13
N PRO A 60 12.43 -7.03 3.81
CA PRO A 60 13.15 -5.91 3.20
C PRO A 60 14.47 -6.30 2.53
N ALA A 61 15.05 -7.47 2.80
CA ALA A 61 16.26 -7.96 2.14
C ALA A 61 16.10 -8.11 0.61
N TYR A 62 14.86 -8.22 0.10
CA TYR A 62 14.59 -8.30 -1.34
C TYR A 62 14.48 -6.94 -2.03
N LEU A 63 14.47 -5.82 -1.31
CA LEU A 63 14.22 -4.49 -1.87
C LEU A 63 15.22 -4.12 -2.97
N ASP A 64 16.52 -4.22 -2.71
CA ASP A 64 17.54 -3.85 -3.70
C ASP A 64 17.40 -4.66 -4.98
N ARG A 65 17.08 -5.94 -4.86
CA ARG A 65 16.88 -6.84 -5.99
C ARG A 65 15.60 -6.50 -6.75
N ALA A 66 14.52 -6.14 -6.05
CA ALA A 66 13.27 -5.71 -6.65
C ALA A 66 13.46 -4.39 -7.43
N ARG A 67 14.18 -3.41 -6.86
CA ARG A 67 14.52 -2.13 -7.50
C ARG A 67 15.34 -2.33 -8.77
N ALA A 68 16.42 -3.12 -8.69
CA ALA A 68 17.25 -3.41 -9.86
C ALA A 68 16.47 -4.12 -10.98
N THR A 69 15.49 -4.96 -10.62
CA THR A 69 14.63 -5.65 -11.60
C THR A 69 13.61 -4.70 -12.21
N LEU A 70 13.06 -3.76 -11.44
CA LEU A 70 12.22 -2.69 -11.96
C LEU A 70 12.99 -1.82 -12.97
N ASP A 71 14.22 -1.42 -12.65
CA ASP A 71 15.04 -0.59 -13.55
C ASP A 71 15.31 -1.32 -14.88
N GLN A 72 15.56 -2.63 -14.82
CA GLN A 72 15.68 -3.47 -16.02
C GLN A 72 14.38 -3.53 -16.83
N LEU A 73 13.23 -3.68 -16.16
CA LEU A 73 11.90 -3.71 -16.79
C LEU A 73 11.61 -2.40 -17.54
N VAL A 74 11.92 -1.26 -16.91
CA VAL A 74 11.79 0.07 -17.53
C VAL A 74 12.78 0.21 -18.70
N GLY A 75 14.02 -0.25 -18.54
CA GLY A 75 15.05 -0.18 -19.57
C GLY A 75 14.70 -0.93 -20.87
N ILE A 76 13.86 -1.97 -20.79
CA ILE A 76 13.35 -2.70 -21.97
C ILE A 76 12.01 -2.15 -22.49
N GLY A 77 11.52 -1.04 -21.94
CA GLY A 77 10.28 -0.38 -22.37
C GLY A 77 8.99 -1.09 -21.96
N ALA A 78 9.04 -1.99 -20.98
CA ALA A 78 7.84 -2.66 -20.47
C ALA A 78 7.08 -1.76 -19.48
N SER A 79 5.77 -1.98 -19.37
CA SER A 79 4.89 -1.27 -18.44
C SER A 79 5.12 -1.75 -16.99
N PRO A 80 5.60 -0.89 -16.06
CA PRO A 80 6.02 -1.33 -14.74
C PRO A 80 4.92 -1.22 -13.65
N HIS A 81 3.68 -0.88 -14.01
CA HIS A 81 2.65 -0.46 -13.04
C HIS A 81 2.40 -1.44 -11.89
N TRP A 82 2.34 -2.75 -12.17
CA TRP A 82 2.19 -3.76 -11.12
C TRP A 82 3.40 -3.83 -10.19
N ALA A 83 4.61 -3.79 -10.74
CA ALA A 83 5.83 -3.80 -9.94
C ALA A 83 5.95 -2.53 -9.09
N LEU A 84 5.60 -1.36 -9.63
CA LEU A 84 5.60 -0.08 -8.92
C LEU A 84 4.67 -0.10 -7.70
N VAL A 85 3.43 -0.61 -7.86
CA VAL A 85 2.47 -0.73 -6.76
C VAL A 85 3.06 -1.55 -5.61
N HIS A 86 3.58 -2.74 -5.91
CA HIS A 86 4.10 -3.62 -4.87
C HIS A 86 5.38 -3.09 -4.24
N LEU A 87 6.23 -2.41 -5.00
CA LEU A 87 7.43 -1.74 -4.48
C LEU A 87 7.10 -0.55 -3.60
N ALA A 88 6.07 0.24 -3.94
CA ALA A 88 5.61 1.33 -3.09
C ALA A 88 5.15 0.82 -1.72
N GLU A 89 4.35 -0.25 -1.69
CA GLU A 89 3.93 -0.93 -0.46
C GLU A 89 5.14 -1.46 0.33
N ALA A 90 6.08 -2.15 -0.34
CA ALA A 90 7.27 -2.69 0.32
C ALA A 90 8.16 -1.60 0.93
N CYS A 91 8.39 -0.50 0.21
CA CYS A 91 9.18 0.63 0.71
C CYS A 91 8.49 1.30 1.91
N LEU A 92 7.16 1.45 1.88
CA LEU A 92 6.42 2.03 3.00
C LEU A 92 6.54 1.18 4.27
N HIS A 93 6.41 -0.15 4.14
CA HIS A 93 6.57 -1.09 5.26
C HIS A 93 8.01 -1.13 5.80
N ALA A 94 9.00 -1.00 4.92
CA ALA A 94 10.41 -0.94 5.31
C ALA A 94 10.85 0.43 5.86
N GLY A 95 9.95 1.43 5.89
CA GLY A 95 10.25 2.78 6.35
C GLY A 95 11.08 3.62 5.36
N GLN A 96 11.22 3.19 4.11
CA GLN A 96 11.86 3.93 3.02
C GLN A 96 10.84 4.89 2.37
N VAL A 97 10.53 5.96 3.11
CA VAL A 97 9.38 6.83 2.83
C VAL A 97 9.53 7.59 1.51
N ASP A 98 10.71 8.12 1.20
CA ASP A 98 10.97 8.84 -0.05
C ASP A 98 10.73 7.95 -1.27
N GLU A 99 11.23 6.72 -1.25
CA GLU A 99 11.00 5.77 -2.35
C GLU A 99 9.56 5.28 -2.43
N ALA A 100 8.87 5.10 -1.29
CA ALA A 100 7.45 4.78 -1.28
C ALA A 100 6.63 5.87 -2.00
N LEU A 101 6.89 7.14 -1.66
CA LEU A 101 6.25 8.29 -2.30
C LEU A 101 6.55 8.33 -3.80
N ARG A 102 7.81 8.15 -4.18
CA ARG A 102 8.23 8.16 -5.58
C ARG A 102 7.51 7.07 -6.38
N TYR A 103 7.58 5.82 -5.94
CA TYR A 103 6.95 4.70 -6.65
C TYR A 103 5.43 4.84 -6.74
N ALA A 104 4.76 5.24 -5.65
CA ALA A 104 3.32 5.46 -5.68
C ALA A 104 2.92 6.62 -6.61
N SER A 105 3.81 7.61 -6.82
CA SER A 105 3.58 8.74 -7.72
C SER A 105 3.83 8.42 -9.20
N GLU A 106 4.67 7.43 -9.50
CA GLU A 106 4.96 6.96 -10.86
C GLU A 106 3.85 6.03 -11.42
N VAL A 107 2.94 5.55 -10.57
CA VAL A 107 1.81 4.73 -11.01
C VAL A 107 0.80 5.55 -11.81
N ASP A 108 0.50 5.11 -13.05
CA ASP A 108 -0.62 5.64 -13.83
C ASP A 108 -1.95 5.15 -13.22
N ARG A 109 -2.67 6.05 -12.56
CA ARG A 109 -4.01 5.79 -12.04
C ARG A 109 -4.95 5.22 -13.11
N GLY A 110 -4.88 5.73 -14.34
CA GLY A 110 -5.74 5.31 -15.44
C GLY A 110 -5.49 3.86 -15.86
N PHE A 111 -4.29 3.32 -15.62
CA PHE A 111 -3.99 1.91 -15.89
C PHE A 111 -4.89 0.97 -15.11
N PHE A 112 -5.13 1.25 -13.83
CA PHE A 112 -5.94 0.42 -12.95
C PHE A 112 -7.44 0.70 -13.09
N GLU A 113 -7.83 1.96 -13.26
CA GLU A 113 -9.24 2.31 -13.45
C GLU A 113 -9.84 1.69 -14.71
N ARG A 114 -9.09 1.66 -15.83
CA ARG A 114 -9.54 0.98 -17.07
C ARG A 114 -9.68 -0.54 -16.93
N ARG A 115 -9.19 -1.12 -15.83
CA ARG A 115 -9.22 -2.55 -15.52
C ARG A 115 -10.16 -2.88 -14.36
N ASP A 116 -10.97 -1.91 -13.93
CA ASP A 116 -11.88 -2.07 -12.80
C ASP A 116 -11.15 -2.40 -11.48
N LEU A 117 -9.96 -1.83 -11.30
CA LEU A 117 -9.10 -2.02 -10.13
C LEU A 117 -8.95 -0.72 -9.35
N LEU A 118 -10.06 0.01 -9.14
CA LEU A 118 -10.03 1.31 -8.45
C LEU A 118 -9.32 1.22 -7.09
N TRP A 119 -9.53 0.14 -6.35
CA TRP A 119 -8.91 -0.10 -5.06
C TRP A 119 -7.38 -0.01 -5.09
N ARG A 120 -6.72 -0.41 -6.21
CA ARG A 120 -5.26 -0.25 -6.36
C ARG A 120 -4.86 1.21 -6.50
N SER A 121 -5.63 2.00 -7.24
CA SER A 121 -5.41 3.45 -7.35
C SER A 121 -5.58 4.14 -6.00
N VAL A 122 -6.65 3.82 -5.27
CA VAL A 122 -6.90 4.37 -3.92
C VAL A 122 -5.80 3.96 -2.95
N ARG A 123 -5.30 2.72 -3.04
CA ARG A 123 -4.15 2.28 -2.24
C ARG A 123 -2.89 3.09 -2.53
N MET A 124 -2.62 3.46 -3.78
CA MET A 124 -1.49 4.34 -4.09
C MET A 124 -1.70 5.76 -3.55
N ASP A 125 -2.92 6.29 -3.60
CA ASP A 125 -3.25 7.57 -2.98
C ASP A 125 -3.01 7.55 -1.46
N GLU A 126 -3.41 6.47 -0.79
CA GLU A 126 -3.16 6.25 0.63
C GLU A 126 -1.66 6.25 0.96
N ILE A 127 -0.84 5.51 0.18
CA ILE A 127 0.62 5.48 0.37
C ILE A 127 1.22 6.87 0.17
N ARG A 128 0.79 7.62 -0.86
CA ARG A 128 1.27 8.99 -1.09
C ARG A 128 0.92 9.90 0.09
N ALA A 129 -0.31 9.87 0.57
CA ALA A 129 -0.75 10.66 1.71
C ALA A 129 0.07 10.32 2.97
N ALA A 130 0.21 9.02 3.29
CA ALA A 130 0.99 8.55 4.42
C ALA A 130 2.47 8.96 4.32
N ALA A 131 3.07 8.87 3.13
CA ALA A 131 4.46 9.23 2.91
C ALA A 131 4.70 10.75 3.04
N LEU A 132 3.83 11.58 2.46
CA LEU A 132 3.91 13.05 2.60
C LEU A 132 3.86 13.48 4.07
N LEU A 133 2.92 12.91 4.84
CA LEU A 133 2.81 13.17 6.29
C LEU A 133 4.08 12.76 7.05
N ARG A 134 4.65 11.59 6.75
CA ARG A 134 5.89 11.10 7.37
C ARG A 134 7.12 11.94 7.00
N LEU A 135 7.14 12.55 5.82
CA LEU A 135 8.20 13.48 5.38
C LEU A 135 8.01 14.90 5.91
N GLY A 136 6.91 15.18 6.61
CA GLY A 136 6.62 16.50 7.17
C GLY A 136 5.93 17.47 6.21
N ASP A 137 5.55 17.04 5.00
CA ASP A 137 4.62 17.79 4.16
C ASP A 137 3.18 17.59 4.68
N LEU A 138 2.89 18.28 5.78
CA LEU A 138 1.63 18.13 6.49
C LEU A 138 0.43 18.62 5.68
N GLU A 139 0.61 19.67 4.87
CA GLU A 139 -0.48 20.25 4.08
C GLU A 139 -0.81 19.38 2.87
N GLY A 140 0.21 18.98 2.10
CA GLY A 140 0.05 18.06 0.98
C GLY A 140 -0.48 16.71 1.44
N GLY A 141 0.10 16.16 2.52
CA GLY A 141 -0.32 14.90 3.12
C GLY A 141 -1.75 14.92 3.64
N THR A 142 -2.18 15.99 4.31
CA THR A 142 -3.57 16.15 4.76
C THR A 142 -4.51 16.24 3.56
N THR A 143 -4.18 17.03 2.55
CA THR A 143 -5.05 17.19 1.37
C THR A 143 -5.23 15.85 0.63
N ALA A 144 -4.15 15.10 0.43
CA ALA A 144 -4.20 13.77 -0.18
C ALA A 144 -5.01 12.77 0.69
N ALA A 145 -4.85 12.82 2.01
CA ALA A 145 -5.60 11.96 2.94
C ALA A 145 -7.11 12.20 2.89
N LEU A 146 -7.55 13.46 2.82
CA LEU A 146 -8.98 13.78 2.72
C LEU A 146 -9.56 13.29 1.39
N ALA A 147 -8.83 13.44 0.28
CA ALA A 147 -9.24 12.91 -1.01
C ALA A 147 -9.39 11.37 -1.01
N VAL A 148 -8.53 10.64 -0.28
CA VAL A 148 -8.71 9.19 -0.07
C VAL A 148 -10.02 8.92 0.67
N CYS A 149 -10.29 9.65 1.75
CA CYS A 149 -11.52 9.50 2.52
C CYS A 149 -12.77 9.77 1.67
N ASP A 150 -12.75 10.79 0.82
CA ASP A 150 -13.86 11.10 -0.09
C ASP A 150 -14.19 9.92 -1.02
N VAL A 151 -13.17 9.31 -1.62
CA VAL A 151 -13.37 8.14 -2.49
C VAL A 151 -13.94 6.95 -1.71
N LEU A 152 -13.46 6.72 -0.48
CA LEU A 152 -13.95 5.64 0.37
C LEU A 152 -15.40 5.89 0.83
N THR A 153 -15.81 7.13 1.10
CA THR A 153 -17.20 7.44 1.42
C THR A 153 -18.12 7.22 0.22
N ASP A 154 -17.69 7.63 -0.97
CA ASP A 154 -18.53 7.55 -2.16
C ASP A 154 -18.69 6.11 -2.69
N ARG A 155 -17.72 5.23 -2.45
CA ARG A 155 -17.63 3.90 -3.09
C ARG A 155 -17.34 2.73 -2.15
N GLY A 156 -17.25 3.00 -0.86
CA GLY A 156 -16.80 2.03 0.14
C GLY A 156 -17.67 0.77 0.27
N ASP A 157 -18.94 0.88 -0.08
CA ASP A 157 -19.88 -0.24 -0.03
C ASP A 157 -19.90 -1.10 -1.32
N SER A 158 -19.28 -0.62 -2.41
CA SER A 158 -19.42 -1.23 -3.74
C SER A 158 -18.17 -1.90 -4.29
N ASP A 159 -17.00 -1.46 -3.86
CA ASP A 159 -15.71 -1.86 -4.45
C ASP A 159 -14.87 -2.55 -3.37
N ASP A 160 -14.03 -3.53 -3.73
CA ASP A 160 -13.11 -4.30 -2.86
C ASP A 160 -12.03 -3.43 -2.15
N LEU A 161 -12.46 -2.33 -1.54
CA LEU A 161 -11.66 -1.32 -0.87
C LEU A 161 -11.30 -1.82 0.52
N ALA A 162 -9.99 -1.89 0.76
CA ALA A 162 -9.47 -2.16 2.08
C ALA A 162 -9.54 -0.89 2.96
N PRO A 163 -9.62 -1.04 4.29
CA PRO A 163 -9.48 0.09 5.19
C PRO A 163 -8.12 0.79 5.02
N PRO A 164 -8.08 2.15 5.08
CA PRO A 164 -6.86 2.93 4.89
C PRO A 164 -5.99 2.89 6.16
N ALA A 165 -5.49 1.71 6.52
CA ALA A 165 -4.83 1.42 7.78
C ALA A 165 -3.50 2.18 7.94
N ASP A 166 -2.73 2.38 6.87
CA ASP A 166 -1.45 3.10 6.94
C ASP A 166 -1.71 4.59 7.16
N LEU A 167 -2.72 5.14 6.48
CA LEU A 167 -3.13 6.52 6.70
C LEU A 167 -3.60 6.74 8.14
N VAL A 168 -4.44 5.85 8.69
CA VAL A 168 -4.89 5.92 10.08
C VAL A 168 -3.70 5.83 11.05
N ALA A 169 -2.75 4.91 10.81
CA ALA A 169 -1.57 4.78 11.66
C ALA A 169 -0.72 6.06 11.69
N VAL A 170 -0.53 6.70 10.54
CA VAL A 170 0.21 7.97 10.45
C VAL A 170 -0.58 9.11 11.09
N ALA A 171 -1.88 9.22 10.84
CA ALA A 171 -2.73 10.25 11.44
C ALA A 171 -2.76 10.16 12.98
N LEU A 172 -2.85 8.94 13.54
CA LEU A 172 -2.73 8.69 14.98
C LEU A 172 -1.37 9.12 15.53
N THR A 173 -0.30 8.84 14.79
CA THR A 173 1.06 9.26 15.18
C THR A 173 1.14 10.78 15.21
N CYS A 174 0.73 11.46 14.14
CA CYS A 174 0.69 12.91 14.04
C CYS A 174 -0.13 13.55 15.16
N ALA A 175 -1.33 13.04 15.47
CA ALA A 175 -2.19 13.52 16.55
C ALA A 175 -1.56 13.39 17.94
N GLY A 176 -0.62 12.46 18.13
CA GLY A 176 0.13 12.28 19.37
C GLY A 176 1.41 13.12 19.48
N LEU A 177 1.83 13.82 18.42
CA LEU A 177 3.06 14.63 18.45
C LEU A 177 2.85 15.93 19.23
N ALA A 178 3.94 16.41 19.84
CA ALA A 178 3.97 17.71 20.51
C ALA A 178 3.98 18.90 19.52
N ASP A 179 4.40 18.67 18.28
CA ASP A 179 4.35 19.67 17.22
C ASP A 179 2.88 20.01 16.89
N GLU A 180 2.51 21.28 17.05
CA GLU A 180 1.12 21.72 16.92
C GLU A 180 0.57 21.56 15.50
N ARG A 181 1.41 21.74 14.48
CA ARG A 181 1.00 21.61 13.07
C ARG A 181 0.75 20.15 12.73
N ALA A 182 1.66 19.26 13.14
CA ALA A 182 1.52 17.82 12.91
C ALA A 182 0.30 17.28 13.66
N ARG A 183 0.11 17.70 14.92
CA ARG A 183 -1.08 17.36 15.70
C ARG A 183 -2.35 17.82 15.03
N ALA A 184 -2.41 19.07 14.56
CA ALA A 184 -3.57 19.61 13.85
C ALA A 184 -3.90 18.80 12.59
N ALA A 185 -2.88 18.43 11.80
CA ALA A 185 -3.04 17.58 10.61
C ALA A 185 -3.62 16.21 10.98
N GLY A 186 -3.03 15.53 11.97
CA GLY A 186 -3.50 14.22 12.45
C GLY A 186 -4.95 14.28 12.96
N CYS A 187 -5.27 15.27 13.81
CA CYS A 187 -6.62 15.48 14.33
C CYS A 187 -7.63 15.71 13.21
N ARG A 188 -7.30 16.56 12.22
CA ARG A 188 -8.18 16.86 11.09
C ARG A 188 -8.48 15.62 10.24
N ILE A 189 -7.45 14.82 9.95
CA ILE A 189 -7.62 13.58 9.17
C ILE A 189 -8.51 12.58 9.93
N LEU A 190 -8.24 12.36 11.23
CA LEU A 190 -9.03 11.43 12.04
C LEU A 190 -10.49 11.89 12.19
N ASP A 191 -10.71 13.19 12.36
CA ASP A 191 -12.05 13.76 12.50
C ASP A 191 -12.85 13.55 11.23
N TYR A 192 -12.25 13.92 10.08
CA TYR A 192 -12.85 13.71 8.77
C TYR A 192 -13.16 12.24 8.51
N LEU A 193 -12.18 11.36 8.68
CA LEU A 193 -12.34 9.91 8.50
C LEU A 193 -13.46 9.34 9.38
N SER A 194 -13.59 9.82 10.62
CA SER A 194 -14.64 9.38 11.55
C SER A 194 -16.04 9.89 11.19
N GLY A 195 -16.14 11.05 10.52
CA GLY A 195 -17.39 11.56 9.97
C GLY A 195 -17.76 10.96 8.62
N SER A 196 -16.74 10.49 7.87
CA SER A 196 -16.86 9.94 6.52
C SER A 196 -17.16 8.44 6.47
N LEU A 197 -16.69 7.66 7.46
CA LEU A 197 -16.75 6.19 7.45
C LEU A 197 -17.36 5.62 8.74
N GLU A 198 -18.10 4.52 8.63
CA GLU A 198 -18.54 3.74 9.80
C GLU A 198 -17.36 2.94 10.38
N LEU A 199 -16.62 3.53 11.32
CA LEU A 199 -15.35 2.96 11.84
C LEU A 199 -15.43 1.48 12.25
N GLY A 200 -16.57 1.05 12.82
CA GLY A 200 -16.76 -0.34 13.26
C GLY A 200 -16.89 -1.37 12.14
N ALA A 201 -17.33 -0.94 10.95
CA ALA A 201 -17.39 -1.80 9.78
C ALA A 201 -16.03 -1.91 9.07
N TRP A 202 -15.21 -0.86 9.15
CA TRP A 202 -13.95 -0.75 8.43
C TRP A 202 -12.73 -1.23 9.23
N PHE A 203 -12.73 -1.05 10.55
CA PHE A 203 -11.55 -1.27 11.37
C PHE A 203 -11.78 -2.25 12.53
N PRO A 204 -10.73 -2.98 12.95
CA PRO A 204 -10.77 -3.75 14.18
C PRO A 204 -11.08 -2.85 15.40
N ALA A 205 -11.76 -3.42 16.41
CA ALA A 205 -12.20 -2.68 17.60
C ALA A 205 -11.08 -1.92 18.33
N GLU A 206 -9.87 -2.49 18.36
CA GLU A 206 -8.69 -1.83 18.94
C GLU A 206 -8.33 -0.53 18.19
N THR A 207 -8.31 -0.57 16.87
CA THR A 207 -8.06 0.62 16.03
C THR A 207 -9.16 1.65 16.23
N VAL A 208 -10.43 1.24 16.26
CA VAL A 208 -11.57 2.14 16.54
C VAL A 208 -11.40 2.83 17.90
N HIS A 209 -10.99 2.09 18.93
CA HIS A 209 -10.75 2.65 20.25
C HIS A 209 -9.62 3.70 20.23
N ARG A 210 -8.52 3.42 19.54
CA ARG A 210 -7.39 4.35 19.39
C ARG A 210 -7.81 5.64 18.67
N ILE A 211 -8.58 5.53 17.58
CA ILE A 211 -9.12 6.70 16.85
C ILE A 211 -9.98 7.56 17.78
N ARG A 212 -10.94 6.95 18.49
CA ARG A 212 -11.84 7.66 19.41
C ARG A 212 -11.09 8.34 20.56
N SER A 213 -10.07 7.68 21.11
CA SER A 213 -9.24 8.27 22.15
C SER A 213 -8.47 9.49 21.63
N ALA A 214 -7.84 9.39 20.46
CA ALA A 214 -7.12 10.50 19.85
C ALA A 214 -8.04 11.70 19.58
N LEU A 215 -9.25 11.47 19.07
CA LEU A 215 -10.25 12.54 18.83
C LEU A 215 -10.68 13.24 20.13
N ALA A 216 -10.87 12.48 21.22
CA ALA A 216 -11.19 13.07 22.51
C ALA A 216 -10.06 13.99 23.02
N ASP A 217 -8.80 13.65 22.76
CA ASP A 217 -7.66 14.49 23.12
C ASP A 217 -7.53 15.71 22.18
N CYS A 218 -7.77 15.54 20.87
CA CYS A 218 -7.84 16.64 19.92
C CYS A 218 -8.87 17.71 20.33
N ALA A 219 -10.05 17.28 20.82
CA ALA A 219 -11.10 18.20 21.29
C ALA A 219 -10.70 19.00 22.54
N ARG A 220 -9.80 18.47 23.38
CA ARG A 220 -9.28 19.16 24.58
C ARG A 220 -8.24 20.21 24.24
N TYR A 221 -7.54 20.03 23.11
CA TYR A 221 -6.45 20.91 22.66
C TYR A 221 -6.69 21.34 21.22
N PRO A 222 -7.74 22.16 20.95
CA PRO A 222 -8.00 22.62 19.60
C PRO A 222 -6.79 23.39 19.07
N ALA A 223 -6.34 23.02 17.88
CA ALA A 223 -5.33 23.78 17.16
C ALA A 223 -5.84 25.22 16.99
N ARG A 224 -5.05 26.19 17.46
CA ARG A 224 -5.39 27.61 17.39
C ARG A 224 -5.08 28.19 16.02
#